data_AF-A0A5K1GQL7-F1
#
_entry.id   AF-A0A5K1GQL7-F1
#
_cell.length_a   1.000
_cell.length_b   1.000
_cell.length_c   1.000
_cell.angle_alpha   90.00
_cell.angle_beta   90.00
_cell.angle_gamma   90.00
#
_symmetry.space_group_name_H-M   'P 1'
#
loop_
_entity.id
_entity.type
_entity.pdbx_description
1 polymer ?
#
loop_
_entity_poly.entity_id
_entity_poly.type
_entity_poly.pdbx_seq_one_letter_code
_entity_poly.pdbx_strand_id
1 'polypeptide(L)' 'DPVYSVAFSPNGEYLASGSLDKCLHIWSVKDGRVVKTYQGNGGIFEVCWNKEGDKVAACFSNNTVCVLDFKM' A
#
# COMPACT_ATOMS: atom_id res chain seq x y z
N ASP A 1 5.90 10.46 -8.76
CA ASP A 1 4.64 11.21 -8.60
C ASP A 1 4.33 11.47 -7.13
N PRO A 2 3.38 12.35 -6.77
CA PRO A 2 2.99 12.61 -5.38
C PRO A 2 2.41 11.35 -4.71
N VAL A 3 2.75 11.18 -3.43
CA VAL A 3 2.13 10.18 -2.56
C VAL A 3 0.86 10.77 -1.98
N TYR A 4 -0.26 10.05 -2.10
CA TYR A 4 -1.58 10.53 -1.68
C TYR A 4 -2.04 9.93 -0.35
N SER A 5 -1.57 8.72 -0.02
CA SER A 5 -1.98 8.01 1.19
C SER A 5 -0.86 7.17 1.75
N VAL A 6 -0.85 7.03 3.07
CA VAL A 6 0.02 6.13 3.83
C VAL A 6 -0.79 5.45 4.94
N ALA A 7 -0.47 4.20 5.25
CA ALA A 7 -1.11 3.45 6.33
C ALA A 7 -0.13 2.48 6.98
N PHE A 8 -0.02 2.55 8.31
CA PHE A 8 0.76 1.56 9.07
C PHE A 8 0.01 0.22 9.11
N SER A 9 0.76 -0.88 9.06
CA SER A 9 0.23 -2.20 9.37
C SER A 9 -0.18 -2.27 10.84
N PRO A 10 -1.16 -3.13 11.21
CA PRO A 10 -1.63 -3.26 12.59
C PRO A 10 -0.53 -3.69 13.57
N ASN A 11 0.43 -4.48 13.11
CA ASN A 11 1.59 -4.90 13.91
C ASN A 11 2.69 -3.84 13.98
N GLY A 12 2.57 -2.73 13.24
CA GLY A 12 3.53 -1.62 13.21
C GLY A 12 4.86 -1.93 12.51
N GLU A 13 5.01 -3.10 11.92
CA GLU A 13 6.26 -3.51 11.26
C GLU A 13 6.39 -2.95 9.84
N TYR A 14 5.26 -2.64 9.20
CA TYR A 14 5.20 -2.19 7.82
C TYR A 14 4.39 -0.91 7.65
N LEU A 15 4.71 -0.18 6.59
CA LEU A 15 3.93 0.96 6.09
C LEU A 15 3.53 0.68 4.65
N ALA A 16 2.28 0.93 4.27
CA ALA A 16 1.85 0.96 2.88
C ALA A 16 1.75 2.41 2.41
N SER A 17 2.09 2.69 1.15
CA SER A 17 1.89 3.99 0.52
C SER A 17 1.34 3.85 -0.90
N GLY A 18 0.43 4.74 -1.30
CA GLY A 18 -0.14 4.81 -2.66
C GLY A 18 0.24 6.10 -3.38
N SER A 19 0.54 6.01 -4.68
CA SER A 19 0.98 7.12 -5.53
C SER A 19 0.31 7.11 -6.92
N LEU A 20 0.30 8.27 -7.59
CA LEU A 20 -0.16 8.40 -8.98
C LEU A 20 0.80 7.79 -10.02
N ASP A 21 2.02 7.40 -9.60
CA ASP A 21 2.91 6.54 -10.41
C ASP A 21 2.37 5.11 -10.55
N LYS A 22 1.18 4.85 -9.97
CA LYS A 22 0.44 3.60 -10.01
C LYS A 22 1.13 2.50 -9.20
N CYS A 23 2.06 2.85 -8.32
CA CYS A 23 2.72 1.92 -7.41
C CYS A 23 2.13 2.00 -6.01
N LEU A 24 1.92 0.84 -5.41
CA LEU A 24 1.80 0.67 -3.97
C LEU A 24 3.13 0.14 -3.44
N HIS A 25 3.75 0.87 -2.53
CA HIS A 25 4.96 0.42 -1.85
C HIS A 25 4.64 -0.06 -0.44
N ILE A 26 5.26 -1.18 -0.06
CA ILE A 26 5.35 -1.63 1.32
C ILE A 26 6.76 -1.36 1.81
N TRP A 27 6.85 -0.67 2.94
CA TRP A 27 8.10 -0.26 3.58
C TRP A 27 8.27 -1.02 4.89
N SER A 28 9.48 -1.46 5.19
CA SER A 28 9.87 -1.85 6.54
C SER A 28 9.97 -0.59 7.41
N VAL A 29 9.24 -0.57 8.51
CA VAL A 29 9.28 0.56 9.47
C VAL A 29 10.63 0.62 10.18
N LYS A 30 11.30 -0.52 10.36
CA LYS A 30 12.56 -0.62 11.09
C LYS A 30 13.70 0.17 10.45
N ASP A 31 13.79 0.14 9.12
CA ASP A 31 14.92 0.70 8.37
C ASP A 31 14.50 1.62 7.22
N GLY A 32 13.18 1.84 7.04
CA GLY A 32 12.63 2.74 6.03
C GLY A 32 12.82 2.26 4.59
N ARG A 33 13.11 0.98 4.37
CA ARG A 33 13.36 0.43 3.04
C ARG A 33 12.10 -0.14 2.41
N VAL A 34 11.96 0.01 1.10
CA VAL A 34 10.91 -0.68 0.33
C VAL A 34 11.20 -2.18 0.35
N VAL A 35 10.28 -2.96 0.90
CA VAL A 35 10.35 -4.43 0.91
C VAL A 35 9.52 -5.05 -0.22
N LYS A 36 8.50 -4.32 -0.70
CA LYS A 36 7.66 -4.78 -1.81
C LYS A 36 7.07 -3.62 -2.60
N THR A 37 6.93 -3.82 -3.90
CA THR A 37 6.25 -2.89 -4.81
C THR A 37 5.20 -3.66 -5.58
N TYR A 38 3.98 -3.14 -5.59
CA TYR A 38 2.88 -3.64 -6.39
C TYR A 38 2.53 -2.61 -7.46
N GLN A 39 2.64 -3.00 -8.72
CA GLN A 39 2.23 -2.16 -9.84
C GLN A 39 0.73 -2.35 -10.08
N GLY A 40 -0.03 -1.28 -9.91
CA GLY A 40 -1.45 -1.21 -10.25
C GLY A 40 -1.71 -0.70 -11.67
N ASN A 41 -2.98 -0.75 -12.06
CA ASN A 41 -3.45 -0.31 -13.38
C ASN A 41 -4.00 1.13 -13.39
N GLY A 42 -3.78 1.89 -12.31
CA GLY A 42 -4.26 3.26 -12.13
C GLY A 42 -3.53 3.94 -10.99
N GLY A 43 -3.66 5.27 -10.88
CA GLY A 43 -3.08 6.00 -9.76
C GLY A 43 -3.81 5.66 -8.47
N ILE A 44 -3.09 5.56 -7.36
CA ILE A 44 -3.64 5.12 -6.07
C ILE A 44 -3.90 6.33 -5.19
N PHE A 45 -5.14 6.47 -4.69
CA PHE A 45 -5.53 7.60 -3.85
C PHE A 45 -5.54 7.26 -2.36
N GLU A 46 -6.00 6.07 -1.98
CA GLU A 46 -6.11 5.66 -0.59
C GLU A 46 -5.64 4.23 -0.41
N VAL A 47 -5.01 3.95 0.73
CA VAL A 47 -4.59 2.61 1.14
C VAL A 47 -5.00 2.35 2.58
N CYS A 48 -5.39 1.12 2.91
CA CYS A 48 -5.62 0.71 4.29
C CYS A 48 -5.22 -0.76 4.50
N TRP A 49 -4.80 -1.08 5.72
CA TRP A 49 -4.56 -2.46 6.14
C TRP A 49 -5.81 -3.04 6.77
N ASN A 50 -6.03 -4.34 6.59
CA ASN A 50 -6.96 -5.04 7.45
C ASN A 50 -6.37 -5.21 8.86
N LYS A 51 -7.22 -5.59 9.83
CA LYS A 51 -6.83 -5.72 11.24
C LYS A 51 -5.75 -6.78 11.48
N GLU A 52 -5.74 -7.82 10.65
CA GLU A 52 -4.81 -8.94 10.77
C GLU A 52 -3.42 -8.61 10.19
N GLY A 53 -3.32 -7.57 9.37
CA GLY A 53 -2.06 -7.13 8.76
C GLY A 53 -1.57 -8.02 7.63
N ASP A 54 -2.41 -8.92 7.11
CA ASP A 54 -2.11 -9.80 5.97
C ASP A 54 -2.72 -9.30 4.65
N LYS A 55 -3.49 -8.20 4.67
CA LYS A 55 -4.08 -7.61 3.47
C LYS A 55 -3.99 -6.09 3.45
N VAL A 56 -3.83 -5.56 2.23
CA VAL A 56 -3.86 -4.13 1.95
C VAL A 56 -4.94 -3.86 0.91
N ALA A 57 -5.92 -3.01 1.23
CA ALA A 57 -6.86 -2.50 0.25
C ALA A 57 -6.35 -1.18 -0.33
N ALA A 58 -6.59 -0.98 -1.63
CA ALA A 58 -6.22 0.24 -2.34
C ALA A 58 -7.32 0.65 -3.32
N CYS A 59 -7.64 1.95 -3.37
CA CYS A 59 -8.56 2.51 -4.35
C CYS A 59 -7.81 3.26 -5.46
N PHE A 60 -8.33 3.17 -6.68
CA PHE A 60 -7.66 3.62 -7.89
C PHE A 60 -8.44 4.68 -8.64
N SER A 61 -7.74 5.46 -9.46
CA SER A 61 -8.31 6.47 -10.36
C SER A 61 -9.21 5.92 -11.47
N ASN A 62 -9.31 4.60 -11.63
CA ASN A 62 -10.13 3.93 -12.63
C ASN A 62 -11.44 3.35 -12.04
N ASN A 63 -11.90 3.90 -10.90
CA ASN A 63 -13.12 3.49 -10.20
C ASN A 63 -13.10 2.04 -9.66
N THR A 64 -11.92 1.42 -9.51
CA THR A 64 -11.79 0.09 -8.90
C THR A 64 -11.13 0.16 -7.52
N VAL A 65 -11.39 -0.88 -6.73
CA VAL A 65 -10.68 -1.17 -5.48
C VAL A 65 -10.05 -2.55 -5.64
N CYS A 66 -8.81 -2.71 -5.19
CA CYS A 66 -8.19 -4.03 -5.05
C CYS A 66 -7.90 -4.34 -3.60
N VAL A 67 -7.85 -5.63 -3.28
CA VAL A 67 -7.33 -6.14 -2.01
C VAL A 67 -6.15 -7.03 -2.36
N LEU A 68 -4.99 -6.70 -1.81
CA LEU A 68 -3.73 -7.40 -2.04
C LEU A 68 -3.41 -8.24 -0.82
N ASP A 69 -3.08 -9.51 -1.04
CA ASP A 69 -2.46 -10.32 0.00
C ASP A 69 -1.02 -9.87 0.25
N PHE A 70 -0.73 -9.61 1.52
CA PHE A 70 0.60 -9.38 2.04
C PHE A 70 1.00 -10.58 2.90
N LYS A 71 1.88 -11.41 2.32
CA LYS A 71 2.61 -12.46 3.02
C LYS A 71 4.10 -12.16 2.86
N MET A 72 4.83 -12.32 3.96
CA MET A 72 6.30 -12.40 3.95
C MET A 72 6.74 -13.76 3.42
#